data_AF-A0A2D9DJB0-F1
#
_entry.id   AF-A0A2D9DJB0-F1
#
_cell.length_a   1.000
_cell.length_b   1.000
_cell.length_c   1.000
_cell.angle_alpha   90.00
_cell.angle_beta   90.00
_cell.angle_gamma   90.00
#
_symmetry.space_group_name_H-M   'P 1'
#
loop_
_entity.id
_entity.type
_entity.pdbx_description
1 polymer ?
#
loop_
_entity_poly.entity_id
_entity_poly.type
_entity_poly.pdbx_seq_one_letter_code
_entity_poly.pdbx_strand_id
1 'polypeptide(L)'
;MEKSVDLKKIVMKHWKLWSFISIGLLIVACSKDNGNENLPPANNNFDRGAMLLNWADNIIVPAYTSFKTEAENLNNAATVYSNEPTEASLQSLRASWTAAYISFQKVSMFEIGKAEELRYRNRLNIYPSNTQKIEDFVATGSYDLALPSTMDVQGFPAIDYLINGLGATDTEIVSFYTTNGNALGYKNYLGTLTETILQLTTTLSVFPLPAEPIMDAPRLMLSSLKFPFVVAKLT
;
A
#
# COMPACT_ATOMS: atom_id res chain seq x y z
N MET A 1 0.20 -31.66 -48.51
CA MET A 1 1.27 -32.12 -47.60
C MET A 1 1.63 -30.94 -46.72
N GLU A 2 1.03 -30.83 -45.55
CA GLU A 2 1.36 -29.79 -44.58
C GLU A 2 1.83 -30.49 -43.30
N LYS A 3 3.11 -30.32 -42.99
CA LYS A 3 3.77 -30.97 -41.85
C LYS A 3 3.34 -30.21 -40.59
N SER A 4 2.54 -30.86 -39.74
CA SER A 4 2.32 -30.40 -38.37
C SER A 4 3.63 -30.49 -37.59
N VAL A 5 4.26 -29.33 -37.38
CA VAL A 5 5.47 -29.22 -36.55
C VAL A 5 5.06 -29.39 -35.08
N ASP A 6 5.58 -30.44 -34.46
CA ASP A 6 5.23 -30.94 -33.13
C ASP A 6 5.82 -30.02 -32.03
N LEU A 7 5.19 -28.86 -31.81
CA LEU A 7 5.65 -27.75 -30.95
C LEU A 7 6.05 -28.20 -29.53
N LYS A 8 5.36 -29.20 -28.98
CA LYS A 8 5.63 -29.74 -27.64
C LYS A 8 7.02 -30.36 -27.52
N LYS A 9 7.55 -30.98 -28.58
CA LYS A 9 8.90 -31.57 -28.57
C LYS A 9 10.00 -30.51 -28.54
N ILE A 10 9.76 -29.36 -29.18
CA ILE A 10 10.70 -28.23 -29.22
C ILE A 10 10.82 -27.63 -27.82
N VAL A 11 9.70 -27.30 -27.17
CA VAL A 11 9.69 -26.69 -25.83
C VAL A 11 10.35 -27.59 -24.77
N MET A 12 10.07 -28.90 -24.79
CA MET A 12 10.67 -29.85 -23.82
C MET A 12 12.18 -30.08 -24.03
N LYS A 13 12.68 -29.97 -25.28
CA LYS A 13 14.11 -30.09 -25.60
C LYS A 13 14.90 -28.87 -25.11
N HIS A 14 14.31 -27.68 -25.22
CA HIS A 14 14.93 -26.44 -24.77
C HIS A 14 14.81 -26.22 -23.25
N TRP A 15 13.80 -26.78 -22.58
CA TRP A 15 13.69 -26.77 -21.10
C TRP A 15 14.91 -27.40 -20.42
N LYS A 16 15.38 -28.54 -20.93
CA LYS A 16 16.59 -29.20 -20.41
C LYS A 16 17.83 -28.33 -20.65
N LEU A 17 17.95 -27.73 -21.84
CA LEU A 17 19.07 -26.85 -22.20
C LEU A 17 19.10 -25.57 -21.34
N TRP A 18 17.95 -24.94 -21.07
CA TRP A 18 17.83 -23.74 -20.25
C TRP A 18 18.04 -24.02 -18.76
N SER A 19 17.64 -25.19 -18.28
CA SER A 19 17.92 -25.63 -16.91
C SER A 19 19.43 -25.82 -16.66
N PHE A 20 20.18 -26.35 -17.64
CA PHE A 20 21.64 -26.47 -17.55
C PHE A 20 22.36 -25.11 -17.61
N ILE A 21 21.87 -24.14 -18.41
CA ILE A 21 22.42 -22.78 -18.47
C ILE A 21 22.22 -22.03 -17.13
N SER A 22 21.06 -22.20 -16.50
CA SER A 22 20.76 -21.55 -15.21
C SER A 22 21.63 -22.09 -14.06
N ILE A 23 21.94 -23.39 -14.07
CA ILE A 23 22.88 -24.00 -13.12
C ILE A 23 24.33 -23.55 -13.35
N GLY A 24 24.74 -23.33 -14.61
CA GLY A 24 26.08 -22.81 -14.95
C GLY A 24 26.35 -21.40 -14.43
N LEU A 25 25.33 -20.55 -14.37
CA LEU A 25 25.42 -19.18 -13.84
C LEU A 25 25.62 -19.14 -12.31
N LEU A 26 25.14 -20.15 -11.58
CA LEU A 26 25.30 -20.24 -10.12
C LEU A 26 26.74 -20.61 -9.70
N ILE A 27 27.50 -21.28 -10.58
CA ILE A 27 28.87 -21.75 -10.27
C ILE A 27 29.90 -20.62 -10.44
N VAL A 28 29.64 -19.63 -11.31
CA VAL A 28 30.51 -18.46 -11.51
C VAL A 28 30.33 -17.41 -10.39
N ALA A 29 29.20 -17.44 -9.68
CA ALA A 29 28.96 -16.56 -8.53
C ALA A 29 29.77 -16.94 -7.28
N CYS A 30 30.38 -18.13 -7.24
CA CYS A 30 31.34 -18.53 -6.21
C CYS A 30 32.78 -18.34 -6.70
N SER A 31 33.19 -17.08 -6.91
CA SER A 31 34.62 -16.76 -6.87
C SER A 31 35.06 -16.83 -5.42
N LYS A 32 35.82 -17.87 -5.07
CA LYS A 32 36.45 -18.00 -3.76
C LYS A 32 37.46 -16.87 -3.63
N ASP A 33 37.18 -15.93 -2.74
CA ASP A 33 38.03 -14.79 -2.47
C ASP A 33 39.34 -15.30 -1.83
N ASN A 34 40.41 -15.34 -2.62
CA ASN A 34 41.74 -15.67 -2.12
C ASN A 34 42.24 -14.42 -1.41
N GLY A 35 41.93 -14.33 -0.11
CA GLY A 35 42.27 -13.20 0.76
C GLY A 35 43.73 -12.76 0.58
N ASN A 36 43.91 -11.70 -0.20
CA ASN A 36 45.11 -10.90 -0.15
C ASN A 36 44.89 -9.88 0.98
N GLU A 37 45.46 -10.16 2.14
CA GLU A 37 45.36 -9.36 3.37
C GLU A 37 46.05 -7.98 3.29
N ASN A 38 46.35 -7.47 2.08
CA ASN A 38 47.00 -6.18 1.85
C ASN A 38 46.12 -5.16 1.12
N LEU A 39 44.79 -5.33 1.13
CA LEU A 39 43.91 -4.21 0.81
C LEU A 39 43.97 -3.22 1.99
N PRO A 40 44.25 -1.92 1.76
CA PRO A 40 44.10 -0.93 2.82
C PRO A 40 42.69 -1.07 3.39
N PRO A 41 42.49 -0.95 4.73
CA PRO A 41 41.17 -1.10 5.33
C PRO A 41 40.23 -0.23 4.52
N ALA A 42 39.22 -0.86 3.89
CA ALA A 42 38.25 -0.13 3.10
C ALA A 42 37.76 1.01 3.98
N ASN A 43 38.08 2.24 3.59
CA ASN A 43 37.64 3.43 4.29
C ASN A 43 36.12 3.49 4.09
N ASN A 44 35.39 2.72 4.90
CA ASN A 44 33.94 2.59 4.88
C ASN A 44 33.29 3.82 5.54
N ASN A 45 33.83 5.01 5.29
CA ASN A 45 33.28 6.28 5.74
C ASN A 45 32.12 6.71 4.83
N PHE A 46 31.22 5.76 4.55
CA PHE A 46 29.95 6.04 3.89
C PHE A 46 29.05 6.76 4.89
N ASP A 47 28.70 8.01 4.57
CA ASP A 47 27.82 8.82 5.39
C ASP A 47 26.37 8.34 5.28
N ARG A 48 26.02 7.40 6.17
CA ARG A 48 24.66 6.88 6.28
C ARG A 48 23.66 7.96 6.69
N GLY A 49 24.10 8.99 7.41
CA GLY A 49 23.25 10.12 7.81
C GLY A 49 22.81 10.92 6.60
N ALA A 50 23.75 11.32 5.75
CA ALA A 50 23.46 12.01 4.49
C ALA A 50 22.57 11.17 3.55
N MET A 51 22.80 9.85 3.48
CA MET A 51 21.92 8.95 2.72
C MET A 51 20.48 8.96 3.24
N LEU A 52 20.28 8.82 4.57
CA LEU A 52 18.95 8.79 5.18
C LEU A 52 18.23 10.13 5.05
N LEU A 53 18.94 11.25 5.17
CA LEU A 53 18.38 12.59 4.91
C LEU A 53 17.91 12.71 3.46
N ASN A 54 18.74 12.27 2.50
CA ASN A 54 18.33 12.25 1.10
C ASN A 54 17.10 11.35 0.84
N TRP A 55 17.01 10.18 1.48
CA TRP A 55 15.83 9.33 1.38
C TRP A 55 14.58 10.00 1.97
N ALA A 56 14.70 10.65 3.12
CA ALA A 56 13.59 11.35 3.74
C ALA A 56 13.10 12.50 2.85
N ASP A 57 13.99 13.44 2.51
CA ASP A 57 13.64 14.72 1.90
C ASP A 57 13.30 14.60 0.41
N ASN A 58 13.99 13.72 -0.32
CA ASN A 58 13.89 13.64 -1.78
C ASN A 58 13.10 12.43 -2.28
N ILE A 59 12.76 11.46 -1.41
CA ILE A 59 12.04 10.24 -1.81
C ILE A 59 10.74 10.08 -1.00
N ILE A 60 10.84 9.92 0.31
CA ILE A 60 9.70 9.52 1.15
C ILE A 60 8.68 10.66 1.28
N VAL A 61 9.12 11.87 1.66
CA VAL A 61 8.21 13.02 1.83
C VAL A 61 7.52 13.42 0.52
N PRO A 62 8.22 13.53 -0.62
CA PRO A 62 7.58 13.81 -1.90
C PRO A 62 6.59 12.72 -2.33
N ALA A 63 6.91 11.45 -2.07
CA ALA A 63 6.01 10.33 -2.41
C ALA A 63 4.71 10.39 -1.61
N TYR A 64 4.76 10.63 -0.30
CA TYR A 64 3.55 10.83 0.52
C TYR A 64 2.77 12.08 0.14
N THR A 65 3.46 13.16 -0.23
CA THR A 65 2.81 14.39 -0.73
C THR A 65 2.04 14.12 -2.02
N SER A 66 2.66 13.41 -2.98
CA SER A 66 1.99 12.98 -4.21
C SER A 66 0.83 12.04 -3.92
N PHE A 67 1.00 11.06 -3.01
CA PHE A 67 -0.08 10.16 -2.66
C PHE A 67 -1.27 10.88 -2.01
N LYS A 68 -1.00 11.88 -1.16
CA LYS A 68 -2.06 12.71 -0.57
C LYS A 68 -2.90 13.40 -1.62
N THR A 69 -2.28 14.03 -2.62
CA THR A 69 -3.01 14.66 -3.73
C THR A 69 -3.89 13.65 -4.48
N GLU A 70 -3.40 12.43 -4.72
CA GLU A 70 -4.22 11.41 -5.36
C GLU A 70 -5.35 10.88 -4.45
N ALA A 71 -5.13 10.81 -3.14
CA ALA A 71 -6.18 10.48 -2.18
C ALA A 71 -7.28 11.56 -2.13
N GLU A 72 -6.92 12.84 -2.23
CA GLU A 72 -7.85 13.95 -2.37
C GLU A 72 -8.66 13.83 -3.67
N ASN A 73 -7.99 13.55 -4.79
CA ASN A 73 -8.65 13.32 -6.09
C ASN A 73 -9.63 12.14 -6.06
N LEU A 74 -9.23 11.03 -5.43
CA LEU A 74 -10.09 9.86 -5.24
C LEU A 74 -11.33 10.21 -4.40
N ASN A 75 -11.15 10.90 -3.28
CA ASN A 75 -12.28 11.30 -2.42
C ASN A 75 -13.24 12.26 -3.13
N ASN A 76 -12.71 13.20 -3.90
CA ASN A 76 -13.53 14.12 -4.72
C ASN A 76 -14.30 13.35 -5.80
N ALA A 77 -13.66 12.42 -6.52
CA ALA A 77 -14.31 11.60 -7.53
C ALA A 77 -15.41 10.70 -6.93
N ALA A 78 -15.19 10.15 -5.74
CA ALA A 78 -16.19 9.36 -5.02
C ALA A 78 -17.39 10.22 -4.58
N THR A 79 -17.14 11.47 -4.19
CA THR A 79 -18.20 12.43 -3.87
C THR A 79 -19.04 12.76 -5.11
N VAL A 80 -18.39 13.03 -6.24
CA VAL A 80 -19.07 13.27 -7.53
C VAL A 80 -19.90 12.07 -7.94
N TYR A 81 -19.33 10.86 -7.92
CA TYR A 81 -20.05 9.63 -8.25
C TYR A 81 -21.24 9.39 -7.31
N SER A 82 -21.09 9.64 -6.01
CA SER A 82 -22.17 9.45 -5.04
C SER A 82 -23.33 10.43 -5.26
N ASN A 83 -23.04 11.67 -5.65
CA ASN A 83 -24.05 12.69 -5.94
C ASN A 83 -24.75 12.45 -7.28
N GLU A 84 -24.01 11.99 -8.29
CA GLU A 84 -24.50 11.76 -9.64
C GLU A 84 -24.00 10.40 -10.17
N PRO A 85 -24.60 9.27 -9.73
CA PRO A 85 -24.13 7.96 -10.17
C PRO A 85 -24.55 7.69 -11.60
N THR A 86 -23.58 7.69 -12.50
CA THR A 86 -23.71 7.37 -13.92
C THR A 86 -22.53 6.51 -14.33
N GLU A 87 -22.59 5.88 -15.51
CA GLU A 87 -21.44 5.14 -16.03
C GLU A 87 -20.23 6.07 -16.25
N ALA A 88 -20.46 7.31 -16.69
CA ALA A 88 -19.37 8.29 -16.89
C ALA A 88 -18.69 8.70 -15.58
N SER A 89 -19.46 8.95 -14.51
CA SER A 89 -18.88 9.27 -13.20
C SER A 89 -18.25 8.03 -12.54
N LEU A 90 -18.75 6.81 -12.81
CA LEU A 90 -18.10 5.56 -12.39
C LEU A 90 -16.73 5.38 -13.03
N GLN A 91 -16.61 5.62 -14.35
CA GLN A 91 -15.34 5.56 -15.06
C GLN A 91 -14.34 6.60 -14.54
N SER A 92 -14.82 7.80 -14.23
CA SER A 92 -13.99 8.85 -13.63
C SER A 92 -13.49 8.45 -12.23
N LEU A 93 -14.35 7.85 -11.41
CA LEU A 93 -13.97 7.30 -10.11
C LEU A 93 -12.93 6.20 -10.23
N ARG A 94 -13.10 5.25 -11.16
CA ARG A 94 -12.12 4.16 -11.41
C ARG A 94 -10.76 4.70 -11.86
N ALA A 95 -10.74 5.75 -12.68
CA ALA A 95 -9.50 6.41 -13.09
C ALA A 95 -8.77 7.02 -11.88
N SER A 96 -9.46 7.76 -11.01
CA SER A 96 -8.89 8.32 -9.79
C SER A 96 -8.46 7.23 -8.79
N TRP A 97 -9.25 6.15 -8.65
CA TRP A 97 -8.89 5.00 -7.82
C TRP A 97 -7.60 4.34 -8.30
N THR A 98 -7.45 4.15 -9.62
CA THR A 98 -6.25 3.56 -10.22
C THR A 98 -5.03 4.45 -9.97
N ALA A 99 -5.15 5.77 -10.21
CA ALA A 99 -4.07 6.72 -9.98
C ALA A 99 -3.63 6.73 -8.51
N ALA A 100 -4.59 6.82 -7.58
CA ALA A 100 -4.33 6.74 -6.15
C ALA A 100 -3.68 5.42 -5.75
N TYR A 101 -4.18 4.28 -6.25
CA TYR A 101 -3.64 2.99 -5.86
C TYR A 101 -2.23 2.75 -6.39
N ILE A 102 -1.91 3.22 -7.61
CA ILE A 102 -0.54 3.22 -8.15
C ILE A 102 0.38 4.12 -7.31
N SER A 103 -0.10 5.29 -6.93
CA SER A 103 0.68 6.21 -6.07
C SER A 103 0.91 5.61 -4.68
N PHE A 104 -0.09 4.92 -4.12
CA PHE A 104 0.04 4.15 -2.88
C PHE A 104 1.15 3.10 -2.95
N GLN A 105 1.33 2.39 -4.07
CA GLN A 105 2.41 1.40 -4.20
C GLN A 105 3.79 2.01 -3.94
N LYS A 106 4.00 3.29 -4.30
CA LYS A 106 5.26 4.01 -4.09
C LYS A 106 5.54 4.32 -2.62
N VAL A 107 4.49 4.43 -1.78
CA VAL A 107 4.63 4.72 -0.35
C VAL A 107 4.43 3.49 0.54
N SER A 108 3.85 2.41 0.00
CA SER A 108 3.50 1.19 0.75
C SER A 108 4.69 0.51 1.43
N MET A 109 5.92 0.73 0.92
CA MET A 109 7.14 0.19 1.50
C MET A 109 7.65 0.97 2.71
N PHE A 110 7.18 2.21 2.90
CA PHE A 110 7.62 3.11 3.98
C PHE A 110 6.72 2.98 5.21
N GLU A 111 6.46 1.75 5.65
CA GLU A 111 5.66 1.46 6.84
C GLU A 111 6.52 1.59 8.12
N ILE A 112 6.95 2.81 8.42
CA ILE A 112 7.79 3.11 9.60
C ILE A 112 7.21 4.29 10.40
N GLY A 113 7.48 4.31 11.70
CA GLY A 113 7.04 5.40 12.59
C GLY A 113 5.52 5.54 12.60
N LYS A 114 5.00 6.70 12.21
CA LYS A 114 3.55 6.96 12.28
C LYS A 114 2.72 6.03 11.39
N ALA A 115 3.25 5.60 10.25
CA ALA A 115 2.57 4.66 9.36
C ALA A 115 2.37 3.30 10.05
N GLU A 116 3.40 2.79 10.73
CA GLU A 116 3.33 1.55 11.51
C GLU A 116 2.31 1.65 12.66
N GLU A 117 2.33 2.75 13.43
CA GLU A 117 1.38 2.97 14.53
C GLU A 117 -0.08 2.93 14.05
N LEU A 118 -0.34 3.50 12.86
CA LEU A 118 -1.66 3.53 12.25
C LEU A 118 -2.02 2.23 11.51
N ARG A 119 -1.08 1.29 11.39
CA ARG A 119 -1.20 0.06 10.58
C ARG A 119 -1.60 0.41 9.14
N TYR A 120 -1.00 1.47 8.62
CA TYR A 120 -1.42 2.16 7.42
C TYR A 120 -1.55 1.24 6.22
N ARG A 121 -0.53 0.42 5.93
CA ARG A 121 -0.60 -0.55 4.83
C ARG A 121 -1.72 -1.58 5.03
N ASN A 122 -1.93 -2.07 6.25
CA ASN A 122 -2.99 -3.04 6.53
C ASN A 122 -4.39 -2.41 6.44
N ARG A 123 -4.52 -1.10 6.67
CA ARG A 123 -5.81 -0.40 6.50
C ARG A 123 -6.08 0.02 5.06
N LEU A 124 -5.05 0.12 4.22
CA LEU A 124 -5.22 0.53 2.83
C LEU A 124 -5.23 -0.64 1.86
N ASN A 125 -4.64 -1.80 2.21
CA ASN A 125 -4.30 -2.81 1.21
C ASN A 125 -4.33 -4.27 1.71
N ILE A 126 -5.35 -4.66 2.49
CA ILE A 126 -5.58 -6.08 2.79
C ILE A 126 -6.37 -6.73 1.66
N TYR A 127 -5.80 -7.80 1.11
CA TYR A 127 -6.40 -8.60 0.04
C TYR A 127 -6.42 -10.09 0.42
N PRO A 128 -7.52 -10.83 0.15
CA PRO A 128 -8.79 -10.35 -0.39
C PRO A 128 -9.59 -9.55 0.64
N SER A 129 -10.56 -8.76 0.15
CA SER A 129 -11.52 -8.08 1.02
C SER A 129 -12.70 -9.00 1.37
N ASN A 130 -13.29 -8.85 2.56
CA ASN A 130 -14.45 -9.59 3.01
C ASN A 130 -15.75 -8.93 2.53
N THR A 131 -16.20 -9.32 1.33
CA THR A 131 -17.35 -8.72 0.65
C THR A 131 -18.65 -8.90 1.43
N GLN A 132 -18.86 -10.05 2.08
CA GLN A 132 -20.05 -10.29 2.90
C GLN A 132 -20.16 -9.25 4.02
N LYS A 133 -19.05 -9.00 4.72
CA LYS A 133 -19.02 -8.02 5.81
C LYS A 133 -19.13 -6.58 5.31
N ILE A 134 -18.64 -6.28 4.10
CA ILE A 134 -18.90 -5.00 3.44
C ILE A 134 -20.39 -4.81 3.20
N GLU A 135 -21.08 -5.81 2.63
CA GLU A 135 -22.53 -5.74 2.40
C GLU A 135 -23.32 -5.56 3.72
N ASP A 136 -22.90 -6.25 4.80
CA ASP A 136 -23.49 -6.07 6.13
C ASP A 136 -23.29 -4.64 6.67
N PHE A 137 -22.10 -4.06 6.48
CA PHE A 137 -21.79 -2.69 6.88
C PHE A 137 -22.55 -1.65 6.06
N VAL A 138 -22.75 -1.90 4.76
CA VAL A 138 -23.60 -1.09 3.88
C VAL A 138 -25.06 -1.13 4.35
N ALA A 139 -25.58 -2.31 4.69
CA ALA A 139 -26.97 -2.48 5.11
C ALA A 139 -27.25 -1.88 6.49
N THR A 140 -26.31 -2.00 7.43
CA THR A 140 -26.49 -1.54 8.81
C THR A 140 -26.07 -0.09 9.04
N GLY A 141 -25.14 0.43 8.23
CA GLY A 141 -24.53 1.75 8.44
C GLY A 141 -23.74 1.89 9.74
N SER A 142 -23.40 0.78 10.40
CA SER A 142 -22.71 0.77 11.70
C SER A 142 -21.41 -0.01 11.61
N TYR A 143 -20.30 0.70 11.70
CA TYR A 143 -18.96 0.14 11.59
C TYR A 143 -17.93 1.04 12.27
N ASP A 144 -16.86 0.43 12.77
CA ASP A 144 -15.67 1.12 13.25
C ASP A 144 -14.45 0.62 12.46
N LEU A 145 -13.97 1.44 11.53
CA LEU A 145 -12.83 1.12 10.67
C LEU A 145 -11.48 1.27 11.39
N ALA A 146 -11.44 1.73 12.64
CA ALA A 146 -10.20 1.77 13.43
C ALA A 146 -9.89 0.42 14.10
N LEU A 147 -10.87 -0.49 14.19
CA LEU A 147 -10.69 -1.80 14.81
C LEU A 147 -9.78 -2.72 13.98
N PRO A 148 -8.91 -3.53 14.63
CA PRO A 148 -8.11 -4.51 13.90
C PRO A 148 -8.93 -5.51 13.07
N SER A 149 -10.14 -5.85 13.55
CA SER A 149 -11.03 -6.80 12.88
C SER A 149 -11.73 -6.25 11.64
N THR A 150 -11.56 -4.96 11.30
CA THR A 150 -12.18 -4.33 10.13
C THR A 150 -11.15 -3.94 9.06
N MET A 151 -9.90 -4.39 9.18
CA MET A 151 -8.86 -4.11 8.18
C MET A 151 -9.14 -4.77 6.82
N ASP A 152 -9.85 -5.89 6.79
CA ASP A 152 -10.20 -6.64 5.57
C ASP A 152 -11.46 -6.13 4.85
N VAL A 153 -12.09 -5.06 5.35
CA VAL A 153 -13.30 -4.46 4.75
C VAL A 153 -13.13 -2.98 4.38
N GLN A 154 -11.90 -2.49 4.37
CA GLN A 154 -11.56 -1.12 4.02
C GLN A 154 -10.38 -1.05 3.04
N GLY A 155 -10.00 0.17 2.65
CA GLY A 155 -8.89 0.39 1.74
C GLY A 155 -9.22 0.10 0.27
N PHE A 156 -8.19 0.05 -0.57
CA PHE A 156 -8.33 -0.10 -2.02
C PHE A 156 -9.09 -1.36 -2.44
N PRO A 157 -8.87 -2.54 -1.84
CA PRO A 157 -9.60 -3.75 -2.21
C PRO A 157 -11.11 -3.69 -1.90
N ALA A 158 -11.51 -3.01 -0.82
CA ALA A 158 -12.92 -2.81 -0.52
C ALA A 158 -13.57 -1.83 -1.51
N ILE A 159 -12.86 -0.75 -1.87
CA ILE A 159 -13.34 0.20 -2.89
C ILE A 159 -13.44 -0.49 -4.27
N ASP A 160 -12.49 -1.35 -4.62
CA ASP A 160 -12.52 -2.15 -5.84
C ASP A 160 -13.80 -2.99 -5.93
N TYR A 161 -14.13 -3.72 -4.87
CA TYR A 161 -15.38 -4.48 -4.81
C TYR A 161 -16.61 -3.58 -5.01
N LEU A 162 -16.64 -2.40 -4.39
CA LEU A 162 -17.77 -1.46 -4.54
C LEU A 162 -17.92 -0.91 -5.97
N ILE A 163 -16.83 -0.67 -6.68
CA ILE A 163 -16.88 -0.02 -8.02
C ILE A 163 -16.71 -0.99 -9.19
N ASN A 164 -16.33 -2.24 -8.94
CA ASN A 164 -16.09 -3.27 -9.96
C ASN A 164 -16.75 -4.62 -9.64
N GLY A 165 -17.04 -4.92 -8.37
CA GLY A 165 -17.47 -6.24 -7.90
C GLY A 165 -18.96 -6.41 -7.62
N LEU A 166 -19.75 -5.33 -7.63
CA LEU A 166 -21.20 -5.38 -7.33
C LEU A 166 -22.05 -5.96 -8.48
N GLY A 167 -21.56 -5.91 -9.71
CA GLY A 167 -22.29 -6.35 -10.91
C GLY A 167 -21.35 -6.73 -12.04
N ALA A 168 -21.87 -7.44 -13.04
CA ALA A 168 -21.10 -7.87 -14.22
C ALA A 168 -20.94 -6.74 -15.26
N THR A 169 -21.81 -5.72 -15.20
CA THR A 169 -21.76 -4.55 -16.09
C THR A 169 -21.79 -3.24 -15.32
N ASP A 170 -21.33 -2.16 -15.96
CA ASP A 170 -21.36 -0.82 -15.38
C ASP A 170 -22.78 -0.37 -15.04
N THR A 171 -23.76 -0.70 -15.89
CA THR A 171 -25.17 -0.42 -15.63
C THR A 171 -25.66 -1.12 -14.35
N GLU A 172 -25.29 -2.40 -14.15
CA GLU A 172 -25.62 -3.14 -12.94
C GLU A 172 -24.96 -2.52 -11.71
N ILE A 173 -23.69 -2.15 -11.79
CA ILE A 173 -22.97 -1.49 -10.68
C ILE A 173 -23.63 -0.15 -10.34
N VAL A 174 -23.94 0.69 -11.33
CA VAL A 174 -24.64 1.98 -11.12
C VAL A 174 -26.02 1.77 -10.48
N SER A 175 -26.71 0.65 -10.75
CA SER A 175 -28.00 0.35 -10.11
C SER A 175 -27.90 0.21 -8.58
N PHE A 176 -26.76 -0.26 -8.06
CA PHE A 176 -26.49 -0.31 -6.61
C PHE A 176 -26.46 1.08 -5.96
N TYR A 177 -26.14 2.12 -6.72
CA TYR A 177 -26.06 3.50 -6.24
C TYR A 177 -27.29 4.34 -6.59
N THR A 178 -28.28 3.78 -7.28
CA THR A 178 -29.46 4.53 -7.74
C THR A 178 -30.77 3.87 -7.31
N THR A 179 -31.04 2.64 -7.74
CA THR A 179 -32.34 1.98 -7.58
C THR A 179 -32.36 0.90 -6.51
N ASN A 180 -31.20 0.43 -6.06
CA ASN A 180 -31.09 -0.54 -4.96
C ASN A 180 -31.66 0.06 -3.65
N GLY A 181 -32.35 -0.76 -2.85
CA GLY A 181 -32.94 -0.33 -1.58
C GLY A 181 -31.93 0.22 -0.57
N ASN A 182 -30.66 -0.19 -0.67
CA ASN A 182 -29.54 0.29 0.15
C ASN A 182 -28.63 1.30 -0.58
N ALA A 183 -29.10 1.95 -1.66
CA ALA A 183 -28.27 2.85 -2.45
C ALA A 183 -27.57 3.96 -1.63
N LEU A 184 -28.25 4.51 -0.63
CA LEU A 184 -27.64 5.48 0.29
C LEU A 184 -26.51 4.84 1.12
N GLY A 185 -26.67 3.60 1.57
CA GLY A 185 -25.64 2.85 2.29
C GLY A 185 -24.37 2.65 1.45
N TYR A 186 -24.53 2.28 0.18
CA TYR A 186 -23.40 2.13 -0.75
C TYR A 186 -22.64 3.45 -0.96
N LYS A 187 -23.36 4.56 -1.15
CA LYS A 187 -22.78 5.91 -1.27
C LYS A 187 -22.00 6.30 0.00
N ASN A 188 -22.62 6.13 1.16
CA ASN A 188 -22.02 6.49 2.44
C ASN A 188 -20.78 5.64 2.74
N TYR A 189 -20.84 4.34 2.46
CA TYR A 189 -19.70 3.44 2.71
C TYR A 189 -18.54 3.76 1.76
N LEU A 190 -18.80 3.95 0.47
CA LEU A 190 -17.78 4.39 -0.50
C LEU A 190 -17.09 5.69 -0.05
N GLY A 191 -17.87 6.70 0.32
CA GLY A 191 -17.34 7.97 0.83
C GLY A 191 -16.51 7.80 2.10
N THR A 192 -16.97 6.98 3.05
CA THR A 192 -16.22 6.66 4.27
C THR A 192 -14.87 6.01 3.94
N LEU A 193 -14.83 5.07 3.00
CA LEU A 193 -13.59 4.40 2.61
C LEU A 193 -12.57 5.37 2.01
N THR A 194 -12.99 6.23 1.08
CA THR A 194 -12.09 7.21 0.45
C THR A 194 -11.65 8.29 1.43
N GLU A 195 -12.55 8.73 2.32
CA GLU A 195 -12.22 9.68 3.37
C GLU A 195 -11.23 9.08 4.38
N THR A 196 -11.39 7.80 4.74
CA THR A 196 -10.45 7.09 5.63
C THR A 196 -9.03 7.08 5.04
N ILE A 197 -8.89 6.80 3.75
CA ILE A 197 -7.58 6.86 3.05
C ILE A 197 -7.00 8.28 3.14
N LEU A 198 -7.79 9.30 2.85
CA LEU A 198 -7.35 10.70 2.89
C LEU A 198 -6.96 11.15 4.30
N GLN A 199 -7.76 10.84 5.32
CA GLN A 199 -7.50 11.22 6.71
C GLN A 199 -6.24 10.55 7.26
N LEU A 200 -6.05 9.25 6.99
CA LEU A 200 -4.83 8.55 7.39
C LEU A 200 -3.60 9.15 6.73
N THR A 201 -3.67 9.43 5.43
CA THR A 201 -2.57 10.02 4.66
C THR A 201 -2.24 11.43 5.13
N THR A 202 -3.27 12.23 5.43
CA THR A 202 -3.09 13.58 5.99
C THR A 202 -2.41 13.51 7.37
N THR A 203 -2.78 12.55 8.21
CA THR A 203 -2.16 12.36 9.53
C THR A 203 -0.65 12.07 9.43
N LEU A 204 -0.21 11.34 8.41
CA LEU A 204 1.22 11.10 8.17
C LEU A 204 1.99 12.37 7.81
N SER A 205 1.35 13.30 7.09
CA SER A 205 1.99 14.56 6.65
C SER A 205 2.16 15.63 7.73
N VAL A 206 1.59 15.44 8.93
CA VAL A 206 1.61 16.43 10.04
C VAL A 206 2.77 16.18 11.01
N PHE A 207 3.52 15.08 10.88
CA PHE A 207 4.66 14.86 11.77
C PHE A 207 5.82 15.80 11.43
N PRO A 208 6.26 16.69 12.35
CA PRO A 208 7.43 17.51 12.11
C PRO A 208 8.65 16.58 12.05
N LEU A 209 9.30 16.53 10.88
CA LEU A 209 10.67 16.06 10.82
C LEU A 209 11.45 16.91 11.83
N PRO A 210 12.19 16.31 12.79
CA PRO A 210 12.90 17.09 13.78
C PRO A 210 13.84 18.06 13.06
N ALA A 211 13.55 19.37 13.18
CA ALA A 211 14.34 20.45 12.62
C ALA A 211 15.63 20.71 13.44
N GLU A 212 16.17 19.70 14.10
CA GLU A 212 17.39 19.79 14.88
C GLU A 212 18.50 19.06 14.11
N PRO A 213 19.64 19.72 13.84
CA PRO A 213 20.77 19.07 13.20
C PRO A 213 21.18 17.86 14.07
N ILE A 214 21.36 16.71 13.42
CA ILE A 214 21.79 15.46 14.05
C ILE A 214 23.24 15.62 14.53
N MET A 215 23.41 16.30 15.66
CA MET A 215 24.67 16.52 16.35
C MET A 215 24.51 16.11 17.82
N ASP A 216 24.02 14.90 18.09
CA ASP A 216 24.32 14.15 19.32
C ASP A 216 23.63 12.77 19.34
N ALA A 217 24.20 11.81 18.59
CA ALA A 217 23.91 10.39 18.79
C ALA A 217 24.99 9.81 19.71
N PRO A 218 24.72 9.72 21.03
CA PRO A 218 24.30 8.43 21.60
C PRO A 218 23.28 8.53 22.75
N ARG A 219 22.65 9.69 23.01
CA ARG A 219 21.77 9.85 24.20
C ARG A 219 20.27 9.74 23.96
N LEU A 220 19.80 9.65 22.71
CA LEU A 220 18.38 9.65 22.37
C LEU A 220 17.76 8.27 22.06
N MET A 221 18.56 7.21 21.93
CA MET A 221 18.02 5.84 21.81
C MET A 221 17.49 5.27 23.14
N LEU A 222 17.81 5.91 24.29
CA LEU A 222 17.41 5.42 25.62
C LEU A 222 16.27 6.21 26.28
N SER A 223 15.81 7.34 25.71
CA SER A 223 14.77 8.17 26.34
C SER A 223 13.35 7.98 25.77
N SER A 224 13.21 7.36 24.59
CA SER A 224 11.91 7.08 23.95
C SER A 224 11.33 5.69 24.28
N LEU A 225 12.07 4.84 25.00
CA LEU A 225 11.56 3.59 25.58
C LEU A 225 11.07 3.81 27.02
N LYS A 226 10.01 4.61 27.21
CA LYS A 226 9.24 4.61 28.47
C LYS A 226 7.95 3.82 28.27
N PHE A 227 8.07 2.49 28.33
CA PHE A 227 6.94 1.63 28.68
C PHE A 227 6.53 1.89 30.14
N PRO A 228 5.23 1.96 30.48
CA PRO A 228 4.81 2.10 31.87
C PRO A 228 4.92 0.73 32.56
N PHE A 229 6.02 0.50 33.29
CA PHE A 229 6.06 -0.57 34.27
C PHE A 229 5.44 -0.04 35.56
N VAL A 230 4.22 -0.49 35.86
CA VAL A 230 3.58 -0.31 37.16
C VAL A 230 4.35 -1.14 38.18
N VAL A 231 5.05 -0.50 39.11
CA VAL A 231 5.49 -1.15 40.35
C VAL A 231 4.66 -0.59 41.49
N ALA A 232 3.85 -1.48 42.04
CA ALA A 232 3.08 -1.25 43.26
C ALA A 232 4.01 -0.89 44.41
N LYS A 233 3.57 0.11 45.17
CA LYS A 233 4.16 0.59 46.40
C LYS A 233 3.81 -0.39 47.52
N LEU A 234 4.80 -1.01 48.15
CA LEU A 234 4.65 -1.59 49.49
C LEU A 234 5.86 -1.21 50.34
N THR A 235 5.54 -0.46 51.39
CA THR A 235 6.26 -0.17 52.66
C THR A 235 7.78 -0.23 52.66
#